data_AF-A0A973CI65-F1
#
_entry.id   AF-A0A973CI65-F1
#
_cell.length_a   1.000
_cell.length_b   1.000
_cell.length_c   1.000
_cell.angle_alpha   90.00
_cell.angle_beta   90.00
_cell.angle_gamma   90.00
#
_symmetry.space_group_name_H-M   'P 1'
#
loop_
_entity.id
_entity.type
_entity.pdbx_description
1 polymer ?
#
loop_
_entity_poly.entity_id
_entity_poly.type
_entity_poly.pdbx_seq_one_letter_code
_entity_poly.pdbx_strand_id
1 'polypeptide(L)'
;MGKPVKLMAFLVFASSCLSAFCIAVMCITLMTGDFLGLKPYLMAELEYNQEPKSINKNEIPEGEEFTQNFVLELKKEKERLKEWETVLKDRERTIEILGESLKQSQTLVKKNEEEIRKLLNTIDKTEIENVKRISDVISDMEVKSGAKMLQEMKDIALAARVMYYMPKAKTAEILGEMLKTNSKTAADIADEMRKFVPELDEKKL
;
A
#
# COMPACT_ATOMS: atom_id res chain seq x y z
N MET A 1 16.38 35.53 -19.05
CA MET A 1 15.65 36.01 -17.85
C MET A 1 14.78 34.94 -17.16
N GLY A 2 15.06 33.62 -17.28
CA GLY A 2 14.09 32.58 -16.85
C GLY A 2 14.42 31.74 -15.61
N LYS A 3 15.62 31.82 -15.04
CA LYS A 3 16.04 30.96 -13.93
C LYS A 3 15.57 31.41 -12.53
N PRO A 4 15.62 32.71 -12.14
CA PRO A 4 15.21 33.11 -10.78
C PRO A 4 13.69 33.03 -10.57
N VAL A 5 12.90 33.24 -11.62
CA VAL A 5 11.42 33.18 -11.56
C VAL A 5 10.93 31.75 -11.30
N LYS A 6 11.58 30.75 -11.91
CA LYS A 6 11.24 29.33 -11.67
C LYS A 6 11.56 28.88 -10.24
N LEU A 7 12.63 29.42 -9.65
CA LEU A 7 13.06 29.08 -8.29
C LEU A 7 12.12 29.68 -7.23
N MET A 8 11.68 30.93 -7.45
CA MET A 8 10.63 31.57 -6.64
C MET A 8 9.31 30.79 -6.69
N ALA A 9 8.87 30.38 -7.89
CA ALA A 9 7.63 29.60 -8.04
C ALA A 9 7.69 28.25 -7.32
N PHE A 10 8.84 27.56 -7.37
CA PHE A 10 9.05 26.30 -6.66
C PHE A 10 9.03 26.48 -5.14
N LEU A 11 9.64 27.55 -4.62
CA LEU A 11 9.62 27.87 -3.19
C LEU A 11 8.22 28.17 -2.67
N VAL A 12 7.43 28.93 -3.42
CA VAL A 12 6.03 29.23 -3.06
C VAL A 12 5.20 27.96 -3.07
N PHE A 13 5.40 27.09 -4.06
CA PHE A 13 4.70 25.80 -4.13
C PHE A 13 5.08 24.89 -2.95
N ALA A 14 6.38 24.74 -2.65
CA ALA A 14 6.85 23.94 -1.53
C ALA A 14 6.33 24.45 -0.18
N SER A 15 6.32 25.78 0.02
CA SER A 15 5.76 26.40 1.23
C SER A 15 4.26 26.15 1.36
N SER A 16 3.51 26.18 0.25
CA SER A 16 2.07 25.91 0.24
C SER A 16 1.74 24.44 0.49
N CYS A 17 2.55 23.52 -0.02
CA CYS A 17 2.38 22.09 0.26
C CYS A 17 2.67 21.78 1.74
N LEU A 18 3.70 22.40 2.31
CA LEU A 18 4.05 22.20 3.71
C LEU A 18 2.99 22.72 4.66
N SER A 19 2.43 23.91 4.41
CA SER A 19 1.34 24.46 5.24
C SER A 19 0.06 23.64 5.12
N ALA A 20 -0.31 23.20 3.92
CA ALA A 20 -1.47 22.32 3.71
C ALA A 20 -1.29 20.98 4.43
N PHE A 21 -0.08 20.40 4.39
CA PHE A 21 0.24 19.17 5.11
C PHE A 21 0.12 19.35 6.63
N CYS A 22 0.66 20.44 7.21
CA CYS A 22 0.54 20.71 8.65
C CYS A 22 -0.92 20.86 9.10
N ILE A 23 -1.76 21.56 8.31
CA ILE A 23 -3.18 21.72 8.61
C ILE A 23 -3.91 20.38 8.51
N ALA A 24 -3.62 19.57 7.49
CA ALA A 24 -4.21 18.24 7.33
C ALA A 24 -3.88 17.34 8.53
N VAL A 25 -2.61 17.34 9.00
CA VAL A 25 -2.20 16.59 10.19
C VAL A 25 -2.94 17.09 11.44
N MET A 26 -3.07 18.41 11.65
CA MET A 26 -3.85 18.95 12.76
C MET A 26 -5.34 18.57 12.69
N CYS A 27 -5.96 18.64 11.52
CA CYS A 27 -7.37 18.26 11.33
C CYS A 27 -7.59 16.77 11.59
N ILE A 28 -6.71 15.91 11.09
CA ILE A 28 -6.75 14.47 11.38
C ILE A 28 -6.62 14.26 12.89
N THR A 29 -5.65 14.91 13.54
CA THR A 29 -5.43 14.81 14.99
C THR A 29 -6.66 15.24 15.80
N LEU A 30 -7.33 16.32 15.40
CA LEU A 30 -8.55 16.79 16.05
C LEU A 30 -9.73 15.84 15.82
N MET A 31 -9.84 15.22 14.64
CA MET A 31 -10.94 14.30 14.32
C MET A 31 -10.77 12.91 14.92
N THR A 32 -9.56 12.36 14.93
CA THR A 32 -9.31 11.00 15.43
C THR A 32 -8.91 10.97 16.90
N GLY A 33 -8.52 12.10 17.48
CA GLY A 33 -8.10 12.20 18.88
C GLY A 33 -6.81 11.44 19.22
N ASP A 34 -6.10 10.96 18.19
CA ASP A 34 -4.98 10.04 18.32
C ASP A 34 -3.80 10.53 17.47
N PHE A 35 -2.78 11.07 18.13
CA PHE A 35 -1.54 11.51 17.48
C PHE A 35 -0.48 10.44 17.69
N LEU A 36 -0.31 9.50 16.76
CA LEU A 36 0.82 8.55 16.76
C LEU A 36 1.05 7.86 18.13
N GLY A 37 -0.01 7.53 18.88
CA GLY A 37 0.08 6.89 20.20
C GLY A 37 0.50 7.79 21.37
N LEU A 38 0.67 9.09 21.15
CA LEU A 38 0.80 10.11 22.19
C LEU A 38 -0.55 10.85 22.30
N LYS A 39 -1.30 10.56 23.36
CA LYS A 39 -2.51 11.34 23.69
C LYS A 39 -2.13 12.82 23.80
N PRO A 40 -2.73 13.73 23.02
CA PRO A 40 -2.46 15.15 23.16
C PRO A 40 -2.91 15.60 24.56
N TYR A 41 -1.96 16.03 25.38
CA TYR A 41 -2.16 16.61 26.72
C TYR A 41 -2.96 17.94 26.72
N LEU A 42 -3.55 18.34 25.60
CA LEU A 42 -4.19 19.64 25.38
C LEU A 42 -5.69 19.69 25.69
N MET A 43 -6.29 18.57 26.12
CA MET A 43 -7.69 18.50 26.58
C MET A 43 -7.78 18.18 28.08
N ALA A 44 -6.78 18.57 28.87
CA ALA A 44 -7.02 18.87 30.26
C ALA A 44 -7.56 20.31 30.31
N GLU A 45 -8.87 20.47 30.33
CA GLU A 45 -9.46 21.63 30.99
C GLU A 45 -8.86 21.67 32.39
N LEU A 46 -7.86 22.55 32.55
CA LEU A 46 -7.38 23.00 33.84
C LEU A 46 -8.51 23.80 34.49
N GLU A 47 -9.48 23.10 35.09
CA GLU A 47 -10.08 23.60 36.33
C GLU A 47 -9.03 23.47 37.45
N TYR A 48 -7.96 24.26 37.35
CA TYR A 48 -7.10 24.56 38.48
C TYR A 48 -7.63 25.83 39.13
N ASN A 49 -8.76 25.68 39.81
CA ASN A 49 -9.22 26.61 40.83
C ASN A 49 -9.50 25.81 42.11
N GLN A 50 -8.44 25.19 42.62
CA GLN A 50 -8.35 24.97 44.06
C GLN A 50 -7.04 25.57 44.51
N GLU A 51 -7.12 26.75 45.10
CA GLU A 51 -6.08 27.25 45.99
C GLU A 51 -5.64 26.10 46.91
N PRO A 52 -4.34 25.93 47.17
CA PRO A 52 -3.90 24.96 48.15
C PRO A 52 -4.54 25.34 49.49
N LYS A 53 -5.53 24.56 49.94
CA LYS A 53 -5.98 24.61 51.33
C LYS A 53 -4.74 24.36 52.16
N SER A 54 -4.24 25.42 52.77
CA SER A 54 -3.22 25.36 53.79
C SER A 54 -3.69 24.32 54.81
N ILE A 55 -2.96 23.21 54.89
CA ILE A 55 -3.12 22.27 55.98
C ILE A 55 -2.64 23.04 57.22
N ASN A 56 -3.60 23.61 57.93
CA ASN A 56 -3.37 24.24 59.21
C ASN A 56 -2.91 23.11 60.15
N LYS A 57 -1.64 23.15 60.56
CA LYS A 57 -0.99 22.08 61.36
C LYS A 57 -1.49 21.98 62.80
N ASN A 58 -2.56 22.69 63.16
CA ASN A 58 -3.07 22.76 64.51
C ASN A 58 -4.56 22.42 64.50
N GLU A 59 -4.86 21.13 64.37
CA GLU A 59 -6.08 20.46 64.84
C GLU A 59 -5.99 19.03 64.33
N ILE A 60 -5.30 18.17 65.09
CA ILE A 60 -5.55 16.73 65.01
C ILE A 60 -6.93 16.58 65.68
N PRO A 61 -7.99 16.17 64.98
CA PRO A 61 -9.24 15.85 65.63
C PRO A 61 -8.99 14.54 66.39
N GLU A 62 -8.63 14.65 67.67
CA GLU A 62 -8.59 13.49 68.56
C GLU A 62 -10.03 13.06 68.83
N GLY A 63 -10.46 12.02 68.13
CA GLY A 63 -11.75 11.39 68.32
C GLY A 63 -11.85 10.09 67.55
N GLU A 64 -12.34 9.04 68.21
CA GLU A 64 -12.52 7.69 67.63
C GLU A 64 -13.31 7.75 66.29
N GLU A 65 -14.25 8.68 66.14
CA GLU A 65 -15.05 8.87 64.91
C GLU A 65 -14.23 9.32 63.70
N PHE A 66 -13.22 10.18 63.87
CA PHE A 66 -12.36 10.62 62.76
C PHE A 66 -11.51 9.46 62.25
N THR A 67 -10.92 8.68 63.18
CA THR A 67 -10.18 7.46 62.83
C THR A 67 -11.07 6.42 62.18
N GLN A 68 -12.31 6.24 62.63
CA GLN A 68 -13.26 5.31 62.01
C GLN A 68 -13.66 5.74 60.59
N ASN A 69 -13.95 7.02 60.38
CA ASN A 69 -14.28 7.56 59.06
C ASN A 69 -13.09 7.47 58.09
N PHE A 70 -11.88 7.77 58.55
CA PHE A 70 -10.66 7.64 57.74
C PHE A 70 -10.36 6.18 57.36
N VAL A 71 -10.53 5.24 58.29
CA VAL A 71 -10.40 3.79 57.99
C VAL A 71 -11.45 3.33 56.97
N LEU A 72 -12.67 3.85 57.06
CA LEU A 72 -13.75 3.52 56.11
C LEU A 72 -13.47 4.10 54.72
N GLU A 73 -12.93 5.31 54.63
CA GLU A 73 -12.49 5.93 53.38
C GLU A 73 -11.32 5.18 52.75
N LEU A 74 -10.31 4.79 53.54
CA LEU A 74 -9.21 3.94 53.08
C LEU A 74 -9.69 2.57 52.59
N LYS A 75 -10.72 2.00 53.23
CA LYS A 75 -11.29 0.72 52.79
C LYS A 75 -12.01 0.87 51.45
N LYS A 76 -12.82 1.92 51.28
CA LYS A 76 -13.46 2.24 49.98
C LYS A 76 -12.44 2.47 48.89
N GLU A 77 -11.38 3.22 49.19
CA GLU A 77 -10.31 3.49 48.22
C GLU A 77 -9.55 2.21 47.85
N LYS A 78 -9.31 1.32 48.81
CA LYS A 78 -8.71 0.00 48.55
C LYS A 78 -9.60 -0.89 47.67
N GLU A 79 -10.92 -0.87 47.90
CA GLU A 79 -11.88 -1.60 47.06
C GLU A 79 -11.91 -1.04 45.65
N ARG A 80 -11.96 0.30 45.49
CA ARG A 80 -11.86 0.98 44.20
C ARG A 80 -10.57 0.61 43.47
N LEU A 81 -9.41 0.68 44.12
CA LEU A 81 -8.13 0.31 43.50
C LEU A 81 -8.09 -1.15 43.06
N LYS A 82 -8.70 -2.07 43.82
CA LYS A 82 -8.82 -3.47 43.41
C LYS A 82 -9.68 -3.65 42.16
N GLU A 83 -10.81 -2.95 42.07
CA GLU A 83 -11.66 -2.98 40.87
C GLU A 83 -10.88 -2.46 39.65
N TRP A 84 -10.17 -1.34 39.81
CA TRP A 84 -9.30 -0.80 38.76
C TRP A 84 -8.19 -1.77 38.35
N GLU A 85 -7.56 -2.45 39.30
CA GLU A 85 -6.54 -3.48 39.02
C GLU A 85 -7.14 -4.64 38.20
N THR A 86 -8.35 -5.10 38.54
CA THR A 86 -9.03 -6.15 37.78
C THR A 86 -9.36 -5.72 36.35
N VAL A 87 -9.86 -4.49 36.17
CA VAL A 87 -10.15 -3.95 34.85
C VAL A 87 -8.87 -3.79 34.01
N LEU A 88 -7.78 -3.35 34.63
CA LEU A 88 -6.48 -3.24 33.94
C LEU A 88 -5.96 -4.60 33.51
N LYS A 89 -6.02 -5.61 34.37
CA LYS A 89 -5.63 -6.99 34.02
C LYS A 89 -6.45 -7.56 32.86
N ASP A 90 -7.76 -7.32 32.86
CA ASP A 90 -8.62 -7.80 31.77
C ASP A 90 -8.36 -7.07 30.45
N ARG A 91 -8.06 -5.77 30.50
CA ARG A 91 -7.62 -4.99 29.33
C ARG A 91 -6.27 -5.49 28.80
N GLU A 92 -5.31 -5.76 29.67
CA GLU A 92 -4.00 -6.29 29.30
C GLU A 92 -4.13 -7.62 28.56
N ARG A 93 -4.90 -8.57 29.10
CA ARG A 93 -5.19 -9.84 28.41
C ARG A 93 -5.86 -9.64 27.06
N THR A 94 -6.79 -8.70 26.97
CA THR A 94 -7.49 -8.40 25.71
C THR A 94 -6.51 -7.85 24.65
N ILE A 95 -5.60 -6.97 25.05
CA ILE A 95 -4.56 -6.43 24.18
C ILE A 95 -3.61 -7.54 23.72
N GLU A 96 -3.22 -8.45 24.60
CA GLU A 96 -2.39 -9.62 24.24
C GLU A 96 -3.07 -10.49 23.19
N ILE A 97 -4.34 -10.87 23.42
CA ILE A 97 -5.12 -11.69 22.47
C ILE A 97 -5.25 -10.99 21.11
N LEU A 98 -5.56 -9.68 21.11
CA LEU A 98 -5.64 -8.90 19.88
C LEU A 98 -4.28 -8.83 19.17
N GLY A 99 -3.18 -8.67 19.93
CA GLY A 99 -1.83 -8.65 19.41
C GLY A 99 -1.44 -9.98 18.73
N GLU A 100 -1.79 -11.11 19.34
CA GLU A 100 -1.59 -12.43 18.75
C GLU A 100 -2.43 -12.65 17.49
N SER A 101 -3.71 -12.29 17.54
CA SER A 101 -4.62 -12.36 16.38
C SER A 101 -4.10 -11.51 15.22
N LEU A 102 -3.59 -10.30 15.49
CA LEU A 102 -3.02 -9.43 14.47
C LEU A 102 -1.75 -10.03 13.85
N LYS A 103 -0.87 -10.63 14.66
CA LYS A 103 0.34 -11.32 14.15
C LYS A 103 -0.03 -12.50 13.25
N GLN A 104 -1.04 -13.27 13.62
CA GLN A 104 -1.55 -14.38 12.79
C GLN A 104 -2.12 -13.86 11.47
N SER A 105 -2.96 -12.82 11.53
CA SER A 105 -3.53 -12.18 10.34
C SER A 105 -2.44 -11.65 9.40
N GLN A 106 -1.43 -10.96 9.95
CA GLN A 106 -0.30 -10.45 9.17
C GLN A 106 0.48 -11.58 8.48
N THR A 107 0.67 -12.70 9.17
CA THR A 107 1.37 -13.88 8.61
C THR A 107 0.56 -14.49 7.46
N LEU A 108 -0.76 -14.60 7.63
CA LEU A 108 -1.66 -15.11 6.60
C LEU A 108 -1.70 -14.20 5.37
N VAL A 109 -1.73 -12.88 5.55
CA VAL A 109 -1.66 -11.90 4.45
C VAL A 109 -0.35 -12.05 3.68
N LYS A 110 0.79 -12.14 4.36
CA LYS A 110 2.10 -12.34 3.70
C LYS A 110 2.14 -13.63 2.88
N LYS A 111 1.63 -14.73 3.45
CA LYS A 111 1.56 -16.02 2.74
C LYS A 111 0.70 -15.92 1.49
N ASN A 112 -0.47 -15.29 1.59
CA ASN A 112 -1.35 -15.09 0.44
C ASN A 112 -0.71 -14.21 -0.63
N GLU A 113 0.02 -13.16 -0.24
CA GLU A 113 0.77 -12.32 -1.18
C GLU A 113 1.83 -13.12 -1.94
N GLU A 114 2.59 -13.97 -1.24
CA GLU A 114 3.57 -14.86 -1.86
C GLU A 114 2.94 -15.87 -2.81
N GLU A 115 1.80 -16.46 -2.45
CA GLU A 115 1.05 -17.37 -3.32
C GLU A 115 0.53 -16.66 -4.56
N ILE A 116 -0.04 -15.46 -4.43
CA ILE A 116 -0.49 -14.64 -5.56
C ILE A 116 0.69 -14.32 -6.48
N ARG A 117 1.83 -13.88 -5.93
CA ARG A 117 3.05 -13.61 -6.73
C ARG A 117 3.52 -14.86 -7.48
N LYS A 118 3.50 -16.03 -6.83
CA LYS A 118 3.86 -17.31 -7.48
C LYS A 118 2.89 -17.67 -8.61
N LEU A 119 1.59 -17.48 -8.40
CA LEU A 119 0.56 -17.73 -9.41
C LEU A 119 0.73 -16.80 -10.60
N LEU A 120 0.92 -15.50 -10.38
CA LEU A 120 1.17 -14.53 -11.45
C LEU A 120 2.42 -14.91 -12.27
N ASN A 121 3.54 -15.20 -11.61
CA ASN A 121 4.75 -15.66 -12.30
C ASN A 121 4.52 -16.94 -13.11
N THR A 122 3.65 -17.83 -12.65
CA THR A 122 3.31 -19.07 -13.36
C THR A 122 2.42 -18.80 -14.56
N ILE A 123 1.45 -17.90 -14.42
CA ILE A 123 0.59 -17.44 -15.51
C ILE A 123 1.45 -16.80 -16.60
N ASP A 124 2.33 -15.86 -16.24
CA ASP A 124 3.22 -15.16 -17.18
C ASP A 124 4.10 -16.15 -17.96
N LYS A 125 4.72 -17.12 -17.25
CA LYS A 125 5.52 -18.17 -17.89
C LYS A 125 4.70 -19.03 -18.84
N THR A 126 3.52 -19.46 -18.40
CA THR A 126 2.63 -20.31 -19.20
C THR A 126 2.13 -19.57 -20.43
N GLU A 127 1.81 -18.28 -20.30
CA GLU A 127 1.40 -17.43 -21.42
C GLU A 127 2.55 -17.29 -22.43
N ILE A 128 3.77 -16.99 -21.98
CA ILE A 128 4.94 -16.91 -22.85
C ILE A 128 5.20 -18.25 -23.56
N GLU A 129 5.13 -19.37 -22.84
CA GLU A 129 5.30 -20.70 -23.44
C GLU A 129 4.22 -21.01 -24.47
N ASN A 130 2.96 -20.67 -24.20
CA ASN A 130 1.87 -20.85 -25.15
C ASN A 130 2.06 -20.01 -26.40
N VAL A 131 2.45 -18.74 -26.26
CA VAL A 131 2.77 -17.87 -27.41
C VAL A 131 3.92 -18.44 -28.23
N LYS A 132 4.98 -18.96 -27.59
CA LYS A 132 6.09 -19.62 -28.28
C LYS A 132 5.63 -20.85 -29.05
N ARG A 133 4.79 -21.71 -28.47
CA ARG A 133 4.24 -22.88 -29.18
C ARG A 133 3.42 -22.47 -30.39
N ILE A 134 2.58 -21.42 -30.28
CA ILE A 134 1.83 -20.89 -31.42
C ILE A 134 2.80 -20.36 -32.49
N SER A 135 3.83 -19.62 -32.08
CA SER A 135 4.88 -19.14 -32.97
C SER A 135 5.57 -20.28 -33.72
N ASP A 136 5.95 -21.36 -33.03
CA ASP A 136 6.59 -22.52 -33.64
C ASP A 136 5.67 -23.17 -34.68
N VAL A 137 4.40 -23.41 -34.32
CA VAL A 137 3.40 -23.97 -35.24
C VAL A 137 3.24 -23.11 -36.49
N ILE A 138 3.13 -21.78 -36.35
CA ILE A 138 2.99 -20.89 -37.51
C ILE A 138 4.29 -20.79 -38.30
N SER A 139 5.45 -20.90 -37.66
CA SER A 139 6.76 -20.89 -38.32
C SER A 139 6.93 -22.08 -39.27
N ASP A 140 6.41 -23.24 -38.85
CA ASP A 140 6.46 -24.49 -39.61
C ASP A 140 5.42 -24.52 -40.76
N MET A 141 4.44 -23.62 -40.76
CA MET A 141 3.44 -23.51 -41.82
C MET A 141 3.97 -22.81 -43.08
N GLU A 142 3.27 -23.01 -44.19
CA GLU A 142 3.48 -22.22 -45.40
C GLU A 142 3.18 -20.73 -45.15
N VAL A 143 3.97 -19.86 -45.78
CA VAL A 143 3.94 -18.40 -45.56
C VAL A 143 2.53 -17.81 -45.75
N LYS A 144 1.81 -18.25 -46.80
CA LYS A 144 0.43 -17.78 -47.08
C LYS A 144 -0.57 -18.19 -46.00
N SER A 145 -0.45 -19.43 -45.53
CA SER A 145 -1.34 -19.98 -44.50
C SER A 145 -1.07 -19.33 -43.15
N GLY A 146 0.20 -19.13 -42.79
CA GLY A 146 0.60 -18.42 -41.58
C GLY A 146 0.16 -16.94 -41.59
N ALA A 147 0.33 -16.26 -42.73
CA ALA A 147 -0.15 -14.89 -42.94
C ALA A 147 -1.66 -14.76 -42.74
N LYS A 148 -2.44 -15.69 -43.33
CA LYS A 148 -3.89 -15.72 -43.16
C LYS A 148 -4.29 -15.98 -41.71
N MET A 149 -3.64 -16.93 -41.04
CA MET A 149 -3.92 -17.25 -39.64
C MET A 149 -3.67 -16.06 -38.70
N LEU A 150 -2.58 -15.31 -38.92
CA LEU A 150 -2.28 -14.11 -38.14
C LEU A 150 -3.25 -12.94 -38.44
N GLN A 151 -3.76 -12.84 -39.67
CA GLN A 151 -4.79 -11.86 -40.02
C GLN A 151 -6.16 -12.19 -39.42
N GLU A 152 -6.46 -13.48 -39.23
CA GLU A 152 -7.70 -13.93 -38.60
C GLU A 152 -7.67 -13.84 -37.07
N MET A 153 -6.49 -13.62 -36.46
CA MET A 153 -6.40 -13.36 -35.02
C MET A 153 -7.10 -12.04 -34.67
N LYS A 154 -8.07 -12.11 -33.75
CA LYS A 154 -8.79 -10.93 -33.25
C LYS A 154 -7.92 -9.98 -32.45
N ASP A 155 -6.88 -10.50 -31.81
CA ASP A 155 -5.96 -9.75 -30.97
C ASP A 155 -4.65 -9.46 -31.71
N ILE A 156 -4.49 -8.19 -32.09
CA ILE A 156 -3.30 -7.66 -32.78
C ILE A 156 -2.06 -7.78 -31.90
N ALA A 157 -2.18 -7.60 -30.58
CA ALA A 157 -1.06 -7.72 -29.65
C ALA A 157 -0.59 -9.16 -29.53
N LEU A 158 -1.52 -10.13 -29.51
CA LEU A 158 -1.16 -11.55 -29.55
C LEU A 158 -0.46 -11.91 -30.86
N ALA A 159 -1.00 -11.50 -32.01
CA ALA A 159 -0.39 -11.74 -33.32
C ALA A 159 1.03 -11.14 -33.40
N ALA A 160 1.22 -9.94 -32.88
CA ALA A 160 2.52 -9.29 -32.79
C ALA A 160 3.50 -10.04 -31.86
N ARG A 161 3.05 -10.52 -30.70
CA ARG A 161 3.89 -11.34 -29.80
C ARG A 161 4.27 -12.68 -30.43
N VAL A 162 3.35 -13.31 -31.14
CA VAL A 162 3.62 -14.55 -31.90
C VAL A 162 4.69 -14.29 -32.96
N MET A 163 4.54 -13.22 -33.76
CA MET A 163 5.56 -12.82 -34.74
C MET A 163 6.90 -12.43 -34.12
N TYR A 164 6.90 -11.89 -32.89
CA TYR A 164 8.11 -11.50 -32.15
C TYR A 164 8.95 -12.72 -31.74
N TYR A 165 8.31 -13.82 -31.35
CA TYR A 165 9.02 -15.06 -30.98
C TYR A 165 9.41 -15.95 -32.17
N MET A 166 8.89 -15.64 -33.36
CA MET A 166 9.18 -16.36 -34.60
C MET A 166 10.58 -16.01 -35.17
N PRO A 167 11.23 -16.91 -35.94
CA PRO A 167 12.47 -16.57 -36.62
C PRO A 167 12.32 -15.36 -37.54
N LYS A 168 13.20 -14.37 -37.40
CA LYS A 168 13.12 -13.07 -38.11
C LYS A 168 12.91 -13.20 -39.63
N ALA A 169 13.56 -14.18 -40.27
CA ALA A 169 13.41 -14.44 -41.69
C ALA A 169 11.97 -14.82 -42.05
N LYS A 170 11.39 -15.76 -41.29
CA LYS A 170 10.01 -16.23 -41.48
C LYS A 170 9.00 -15.12 -41.17
N THR A 171 9.22 -14.35 -40.11
CA THR A 171 8.39 -13.19 -39.77
C THR A 171 8.37 -12.18 -40.91
N ALA A 172 9.52 -11.87 -41.53
CA ALA A 172 9.61 -10.94 -42.65
C ALA A 172 8.87 -11.45 -43.90
N GLU A 173 8.98 -12.75 -44.21
CA GLU A 173 8.25 -13.39 -45.31
C GLU A 173 6.73 -13.32 -45.10
N ILE A 174 6.27 -13.67 -43.90
CA ILE A 174 4.84 -13.65 -43.54
C ILE A 174 4.31 -12.22 -43.56
N LEU A 175 5.03 -11.25 -42.99
CA LEU A 175 4.63 -9.84 -43.02
C LEU A 175 4.58 -9.30 -44.45
N GLY A 176 5.55 -9.70 -45.29
CA GLY A 176 5.58 -9.36 -46.71
C GLY A 176 4.37 -9.90 -47.48
N GLU A 177 3.91 -11.11 -47.16
CA GLU A 177 2.69 -11.66 -47.75
C GLU A 177 1.42 -10.98 -47.20
N MET A 178 1.39 -10.68 -45.90
CA MET A 178 0.29 -9.93 -45.28
C MET A 178 0.14 -8.53 -45.86
N LEU A 179 1.23 -7.85 -46.20
CA LEU A 179 1.20 -6.53 -46.84
C LEU A 179 0.51 -6.56 -48.22
N LYS A 180 0.58 -7.69 -48.93
CA LYS A 180 -0.10 -7.86 -50.24
C LYS A 180 -1.60 -8.09 -50.08
N THR A 181 -2.03 -8.78 -49.03
CA THR A 181 -3.43 -9.16 -48.83
C THR A 181 -4.21 -8.15 -47.99
N ASN A 182 -3.62 -7.66 -46.90
CA ASN A 182 -4.22 -6.66 -46.01
C ASN A 182 -3.14 -5.81 -45.33
N SER A 183 -2.76 -4.73 -46.02
CA SER A 183 -1.68 -3.83 -45.61
C SER A 183 -1.92 -3.11 -44.29
N LYS A 184 -3.19 -2.84 -43.94
CA LYS A 184 -3.54 -2.18 -42.67
C LYS A 184 -3.24 -3.07 -41.47
N THR A 185 -3.75 -4.30 -41.48
CA THR A 185 -3.51 -5.25 -40.38
C THR A 185 -2.02 -5.60 -40.26
N ALA A 186 -1.30 -5.70 -41.39
CA ALA A 186 0.14 -5.90 -41.37
C ALA A 186 0.90 -4.73 -40.72
N ALA A 187 0.51 -3.48 -41.01
CA ALA A 187 1.09 -2.29 -40.40
C ALA A 187 0.78 -2.21 -38.90
N ASP A 188 -0.48 -2.47 -38.50
CA ASP A 188 -0.89 -2.45 -37.09
C ASP A 188 -0.09 -3.49 -36.27
N ILE A 189 0.09 -4.70 -36.80
CA ILE A 189 0.90 -5.74 -36.14
C ILE A 189 2.38 -5.33 -36.09
N ALA A 190 2.93 -4.78 -37.16
CA ALA A 190 4.33 -4.32 -37.17
C ALA A 190 4.59 -3.18 -36.19
N ASP A 191 3.64 -2.24 -36.03
CA ASP A 191 3.72 -1.17 -35.05
C ASP A 191 3.60 -1.70 -33.62
N GLU A 192 2.74 -2.69 -33.39
CA GLU A 192 2.64 -3.36 -32.08
C GLU A 192 3.92 -4.14 -31.75
N MET A 193 4.54 -4.79 -32.74
CA MET A 193 5.84 -5.46 -32.58
C MET A 193 6.95 -4.51 -32.13
N ARG A 194 6.95 -3.25 -32.58
CA ARG A 194 7.94 -2.24 -32.16
C ARG A 194 7.88 -1.97 -30.66
N LYS A 195 6.72 -2.12 -30.03
CA LYS A 195 6.55 -1.93 -28.58
C LYS A 195 7.20 -3.04 -27.76
N PHE A 196 7.42 -4.22 -28.36
CA PHE A 196 8.07 -5.36 -27.72
C PHE A 196 9.58 -5.37 -27.89
N VAL A 197 10.17 -4.45 -28.68
CA VAL A 197 11.62 -4.34 -28.81
C VAL A 197 12.17 -3.93 -27.43
N PRO A 198 12.93 -4.80 -26.74
CA PRO A 198 13.63 -4.39 -25.54
C PRO A 198 14.61 -3.29 -25.96
N GLU A 199 14.69 -2.23 -25.15
CA GLU A 199 15.75 -1.23 -25.24
C GLU A 199 17.06 -1.92 -25.63
N LEU A 200 17.56 -1.58 -26.82
CA LEU A 200 18.83 -2.03 -27.34
C LEU A 200 19.91 -1.69 -26.32
N ASP A 201 20.31 -2.65 -25.49
CA ASP A 201 21.68 -2.89 -25.04
C ASP A 201 22.52 -1.62 -24.71
N GLU A 202 21.96 -0.62 -24.03
CA GLU A 202 22.71 0.57 -23.56
C GLU A 202 23.62 0.26 -22.35
N LYS A 203 23.92 -1.03 -22.08
CA LYS A 203 24.88 -1.48 -21.07
C LYS A 203 26.07 -2.26 -21.63
N LYS A 204 26.46 -1.97 -22.87
CA LYS A 204 27.81 -2.30 -23.37
C LYS A 204 28.48 -1.08 -24.00
N LEU A 205 28.83 -0.11 -23.16
CA LEU A 205 29.92 0.85 -23.39
C LEU A 205 30.42 1.37 -22.03
#